data_AF-A0A9P0AQH1-F1
#
_entry.id   AF-A0A9P0AQH1-F1
#
_cell.length_a   1.000
_cell.length_b   1.000
_cell.length_c   1.000
_cell.angle_alpha   90.00
_cell.angle_beta   90.00
_cell.angle_gamma   90.00
#
_symmetry.space_group_name_H-M   'P 1'
#
loop_
_entity.id
_entity.type
_entity.pdbx_description
1 polymer ?
#
loop_
_entity_poly.entity_id
_entity_poly.type
_entity_poly.pdbx_seq_one_letter_code
_entity_poly.pdbx_strand_id
1 'polypeptide(L)'
;MDIVNRSRFDQKPSRGNIKSKEEEFRIRRRKLYRLATEENLLFPFQNKNFYSHVMENKEIIKMLSLLSTCTLNMKQDINHYLIKWRPYNILWKNEKSTRELLNAQLLEFETSLRKHEELNDKTVMEPKVFVIANCLAISTENLKFGLTTEIKLCSYRIGQAMKKKYKREMDYVYAVINEMERKLDRTIRDLDDVRLIMETLKKIREQEVEMELKIDPIEVENGETYWNLPV
;
A
#
# COMPACT_ATOMS: atom_id res chain seq x y z
N MET A 1 43.57 -11.92 -70.49
CA MET A 1 44.11 -13.26 -70.75
C MET A 1 43.43 -14.24 -69.81
N ASP A 2 42.54 -15.02 -70.42
CA ASP A 2 42.16 -16.45 -70.25
C ASP A 2 42.53 -17.17 -68.94
N ILE A 3 41.60 -17.81 -68.23
CA ILE A 3 40.84 -19.05 -68.55
C ILE A 3 41.72 -20.31 -68.66
N VAL A 4 41.71 -21.07 -67.55
CA VAL A 4 41.34 -22.50 -67.38
C VAL A 4 41.97 -23.60 -68.26
N ASN A 5 42.63 -24.52 -67.54
CA ASN A 5 42.71 -25.99 -67.60
C ASN A 5 42.76 -26.81 -68.90
N ARG A 6 43.59 -27.85 -68.80
CA ARG A 6 43.70 -29.02 -69.68
C ARG A 6 43.06 -30.27 -69.03
N SER A 7 42.36 -31.04 -69.87
CA SER A 7 42.46 -32.51 -70.03
C SER A 7 41.82 -33.45 -68.97
N ARG A 8 41.38 -34.70 -69.23
CA ARG A 8 41.09 -35.53 -70.43
C ARG A 8 40.55 -36.91 -69.92
N PHE A 9 39.58 -37.53 -70.63
CA PHE A 9 39.19 -38.98 -70.72
C PHE A 9 38.74 -39.74 -69.43
N ASP A 10 37.81 -40.71 -69.39
CA ASP A 10 37.12 -41.57 -70.37
C ASP A 10 35.82 -42.24 -69.80
N GLN A 11 34.86 -42.55 -70.70
CA GLN A 11 33.80 -43.60 -70.73
C GLN A 11 32.83 -43.98 -69.56
N LYS A 12 31.51 -43.82 -69.77
CA LYS A 12 30.47 -44.89 -69.97
C LYS A 12 29.04 -44.32 -70.18
N PRO A 13 28.10 -45.03 -70.86
CA PRO A 13 26.98 -44.40 -71.57
C PRO A 13 25.59 -44.45 -70.89
N SER A 14 24.73 -43.52 -71.33
CA SER A 14 23.28 -43.63 -71.57
C SER A 14 22.31 -43.97 -70.40
N ARG A 15 22.11 -43.03 -69.48
CA ARG A 15 20.92 -42.96 -68.58
C ARG A 15 20.24 -41.58 -68.50
N GLY A 16 20.79 -40.55 -69.13
CA GLY A 16 20.33 -39.16 -68.96
C GLY A 16 19.07 -38.78 -69.75
N ASN A 17 18.89 -39.30 -70.96
CA ASN A 17 17.89 -38.76 -71.90
C ASN A 17 16.45 -39.25 -71.61
N ILE A 18 16.29 -40.41 -70.97
CA ILE A 18 14.98 -40.96 -70.59
C ILE A 18 14.45 -40.26 -69.33
N LYS A 19 15.33 -40.01 -68.33
CA LYS A 19 14.96 -39.26 -67.13
C LYS A 19 14.52 -37.83 -67.45
N SER A 20 15.19 -37.15 -68.38
CA SER A 20 14.83 -35.79 -68.81
C SER A 20 13.42 -35.73 -69.42
N LYS A 21 13.09 -36.67 -70.32
CA LYS A 21 11.75 -36.75 -70.93
C LYS A 21 10.67 -37.14 -69.92
N GLU A 22 10.97 -38.01 -68.96
CA GLU A 22 10.04 -38.32 -67.86
C GLU A 22 9.85 -37.14 -66.90
N GLU A 23 10.89 -36.35 -66.63
CA GLU A 23 10.80 -35.12 -65.84
C GLU A 23 9.93 -34.09 -66.58
N GLU A 24 10.14 -33.89 -67.88
CA GLU A 24 9.30 -33.02 -68.72
C GLU A 24 7.85 -33.50 -68.79
N PHE A 25 7.60 -34.80 -68.94
CA PHE A 25 6.25 -35.36 -68.91
C PHE A 25 5.60 -35.20 -67.52
N ARG A 26 6.37 -35.36 -66.44
CA ARG A 26 5.91 -35.11 -65.06
C ARG A 26 5.64 -33.62 -64.82
N ILE A 27 6.43 -32.71 -65.39
CA ILE A 27 6.23 -31.25 -65.32
C ILE A 27 5.01 -30.83 -66.15
N ARG A 28 4.82 -31.39 -67.34
CA ARG A 28 3.62 -31.19 -68.18
C ARG A 28 2.35 -31.70 -67.50
N ARG A 29 2.39 -32.90 -66.91
CA ARG A 29 1.27 -33.42 -66.11
C ARG A 29 0.97 -32.53 -64.91
N ARG A 30 1.99 -32.06 -64.18
CA ARG A 30 1.80 -31.11 -63.07
C ARG A 30 1.19 -29.78 -63.51
N LYS A 31 1.45 -29.31 -64.74
CA LYS A 31 0.79 -28.12 -65.31
C LYS A 31 -0.66 -28.39 -65.75
N LEU A 32 -0.96 -29.58 -66.25
CA LEU A 32 -2.31 -29.95 -66.73
C LEU A 32 -3.32 -30.18 -65.61
N TYR A 33 -2.86 -30.58 -64.42
CA TYR A 33 -3.71 -30.83 -63.25
C TYR A 33 -3.70 -29.70 -62.21
N ARG A 34 -3.08 -28.55 -62.50
CA ARG A 34 -3.28 -27.36 -61.67
C ARG A 34 -4.71 -26.89 -61.86
N LEU A 35 -5.53 -26.97 -60.81
CA LEU A 35 -6.84 -26.32 -60.80
C LEU A 35 -6.63 -24.83 -61.09
N ALA A 36 -7.52 -24.18 -61.84
CA ALA A 36 -7.47 -22.72 -62.05
C ALA A 36 -7.48 -21.94 -60.72
N THR A 37 -7.93 -22.58 -59.64
CA THR A 37 -7.92 -22.09 -58.26
C THR A 37 -6.54 -22.18 -57.55
N GLU A 38 -5.58 -22.92 -58.12
CA GLU A 38 -4.16 -22.98 -57.71
C GLU A 38 -3.26 -22.05 -58.53
N GLU A 39 -3.82 -21.21 -59.40
CA GLU A 39 -3.14 -19.94 -59.66
C GLU A 39 -3.10 -19.24 -58.32
N ASN A 40 -1.94 -19.30 -57.64
CA ASN A 40 -1.61 -18.36 -56.59
C ASN A 40 -1.99 -17.00 -57.15
N LEU A 41 -3.12 -16.45 -56.71
CA LEU A 41 -3.44 -15.06 -56.92
C LEU A 41 -2.16 -14.36 -56.51
N LEU A 42 -1.45 -13.78 -57.48
CA LEU A 42 -0.24 -13.04 -57.23
C LEU A 42 -0.72 -11.95 -56.28
N PHE A 43 -0.56 -12.18 -54.99
CA PHE A 43 -0.84 -11.19 -53.98
C PHE A 43 -0.04 -10.00 -54.48
N PRO A 44 -0.70 -8.88 -54.84
CA PRO A 44 -0.02 -7.80 -55.53
C PRO A 44 1.22 -7.50 -54.70
N PHE A 45 2.40 -7.54 -55.34
CA PHE A 45 3.68 -7.41 -54.66
C PHE A 45 3.63 -6.12 -53.84
N GLN A 46 3.30 -6.24 -52.55
CA GLN A 46 3.17 -5.08 -51.70
C GLN A 46 4.60 -4.68 -51.39
N ASN A 47 5.05 -3.59 -52.02
CA ASN A 47 6.40 -3.03 -51.85
C ASN A 47 6.75 -2.71 -50.38
N LYS A 48 5.77 -2.77 -49.47
CA LYS A 48 5.94 -2.64 -48.02
C LYS A 48 5.10 -3.72 -47.34
N ASN A 49 5.65 -4.35 -46.30
CA ASN A 49 4.87 -5.25 -45.46
C ASN A 49 3.71 -4.48 -44.81
N PHE A 50 2.62 -5.18 -44.46
CA PHE A 50 1.45 -4.56 -43.83
C PHE A 50 1.81 -3.75 -42.57
N TYR A 51 2.81 -4.20 -41.81
CA TYR A 51 3.33 -3.49 -40.65
C TYR A 51 3.85 -2.08 -40.99
N SER A 52 4.68 -1.94 -42.03
CA SER A 52 5.20 -0.66 -42.50
C SER A 52 4.09 0.25 -43.01
N HIS A 53 3.07 -0.31 -43.67
CA HIS A 53 1.93 0.47 -44.14
C HIS A 53 1.08 1.03 -42.99
N VAL A 54 0.93 0.26 -41.91
CA VAL A 54 0.23 0.68 -40.68
C VAL A 54 1.07 1.70 -39.91
N MET A 55 2.38 1.48 -39.74
CA MET A 55 3.25 2.37 -38.98
C MET A 55 3.51 3.72 -39.66
N GLU A 56 3.49 3.78 -40.99
CA GLU A 56 3.62 5.04 -41.74
C GLU A 56 2.29 5.79 -41.91
N ASN A 57 1.15 5.18 -41.54
CA ASN A 57 -0.15 5.80 -41.69
C ASN A 57 -0.28 7.00 -40.74
N LYS A 58 -0.44 8.19 -41.33
CA LYS A 58 -0.56 9.46 -40.59
C LYS A 58 -1.71 9.47 -39.59
N GLU A 59 -2.84 8.83 -39.88
CA GLU A 59 -3.98 8.76 -38.96
C GLU A 59 -3.67 7.90 -37.73
N ILE A 60 -2.91 6.83 -37.90
CA ILE A 60 -2.46 5.96 -36.79
C ILE A 60 -1.46 6.69 -35.91
N ILE A 61 -0.50 7.41 -36.52
CA ILE A 61 0.46 8.23 -35.77
C ILE A 61 -0.26 9.35 -35.01
N LYS A 62 -1.23 10.03 -35.63
CA LYS A 62 -2.07 11.03 -34.96
C LYS A 62 -2.85 10.44 -33.79
N MET A 63 -3.51 9.29 -34.00
CA MET A 63 -4.26 8.61 -32.95
C MET A 63 -3.37 8.18 -31.78
N LEU A 64 -2.16 7.68 -32.05
CA LEU A 64 -1.17 7.36 -31.03
C LEU A 64 -0.74 8.60 -30.24
N SER A 65 -0.51 9.72 -30.94
CA SER A 65 -0.17 10.98 -30.28
C SER A 65 -1.30 11.47 -29.36
N LEU A 66 -2.55 11.37 -29.81
CA LEU A 66 -3.74 11.72 -29.02
C LEU A 66 -3.87 10.80 -27.80
N LEU A 67 -3.68 9.49 -27.97
CA LEU A 67 -3.70 8.52 -26.88
C LEU A 67 -2.61 8.81 -25.84
N SER A 68 -1.41 9.20 -26.28
CA SER A 68 -0.32 9.60 -25.39
C SER A 68 -0.71 10.82 -24.54
N THR A 69 -1.33 11.83 -25.15
CA THR A 69 -1.86 13.00 -24.44
C THR A 69 -2.98 12.61 -23.45
N CYS A 70 -3.92 11.76 -23.85
CA CYS A 70 -4.96 11.25 -22.96
C CYS A 70 -4.37 10.51 -21.74
N THR A 71 -3.33 9.71 -21.97
CA THR A 71 -2.62 8.97 -20.91
C THR A 71 -1.93 9.92 -19.93
N LEU A 72 -1.39 11.04 -20.41
CA LEU A 72 -0.79 12.06 -19.56
C LEU A 72 -1.82 12.73 -18.65
N ASN A 73 -3.02 13.03 -19.17
CA ASN A 73 -4.11 13.58 -18.38
C ASN A 73 -4.58 12.59 -17.29
N MET A 74 -4.69 11.30 -17.62
CA MET A 74 -5.01 10.26 -16.63
C MET A 74 -3.99 10.21 -15.49
N LYS A 75 -2.70 10.45 -15.75
CA LYS A 75 -1.67 10.51 -14.71
C LYS A 75 -1.93 11.63 -13.71
N GLN A 76 -2.47 12.78 -14.14
CA GLN A 76 -2.83 13.88 -13.24
C GLN A 76 -4.01 13.49 -12.35
N ASP A 77 -5.05 12.86 -12.92
CA ASP A 77 -6.21 12.39 -12.17
C ASP A 77 -5.82 11.32 -11.12
N ILE A 78 -4.93 10.39 -11.49
CA ILE A 78 -4.39 9.39 -10.57
C ILE A 78 -3.61 10.06 -9.43
N ASN A 79 -2.80 11.09 -9.72
CA ASN A 79 -2.09 11.82 -8.67
C ASN A 79 -3.05 12.55 -7.73
N HIS A 80 -4.11 13.15 -8.26
CA HIS A 80 -5.14 13.77 -7.43
C HIS A 80 -5.82 12.74 -6.52
N TYR A 81 -6.14 11.57 -7.06
CA TYR A 81 -6.67 10.45 -6.27
C TYR A 81 -5.68 9.98 -5.18
N LEU A 82 -4.38 9.88 -5.48
CA LEU A 82 -3.37 9.49 -4.49
C LEU A 82 -3.21 10.53 -3.36
N ILE A 83 -3.35 11.83 -3.67
CA ILE A 83 -3.28 12.89 -2.65
C ILE A 83 -4.34 12.70 -1.57
N LYS A 84 -5.52 12.20 -1.92
CA LYS A 84 -6.62 11.90 -0.99
C LYS A 84 -6.22 10.92 0.12
N TRP A 85 -5.30 10.00 -0.17
CA TRP A 85 -4.85 8.96 0.77
C TRP A 85 -3.62 9.36 1.58
N ARG A 86 -2.96 10.48 1.27
CA ARG A 86 -1.78 10.96 2.02
C ARG A 86 -2.02 11.20 3.52
N PRO A 87 -3.18 11.67 3.99
CA PRO A 87 -3.43 11.88 5.42
C PRO A 87 -3.30 10.59 6.25
N TYR A 88 -3.54 9.42 5.64
CA TYR A 88 -3.42 8.11 6.31
C TYR A 88 -1.96 7.73 6.60
N ASN A 89 -0.98 8.45 6.05
CA ASN A 89 0.45 8.23 6.32
C ASN A 89 0.79 8.16 7.81
N ILE A 90 0.00 8.84 8.65
CA ILE A 90 0.17 8.88 10.11
C ILE A 90 0.07 7.48 10.73
N LEU A 91 -0.70 6.56 10.13
CA LEU A 91 -0.91 5.22 10.65
C LEU A 91 0.38 4.40 10.65
N TRP A 92 1.12 4.42 9.53
CA TRP A 92 2.35 3.65 9.35
C TRP A 92 3.62 4.44 9.63
N LYS A 93 3.56 5.78 9.59
CA LYS A 93 4.64 6.66 10.06
C LYS A 93 4.53 6.96 11.55
N ASN A 94 3.74 6.22 12.32
CA ASN A 94 3.50 6.54 13.72
C ASN A 94 4.79 6.38 14.54
N GLU A 95 5.58 7.46 14.56
CA GLU A 95 6.95 7.59 15.05
C GLU A 95 7.04 7.49 16.57
N LYS A 96 5.91 7.61 17.29
CA LYS A 96 5.92 7.57 18.75
C LYS A 96 6.25 6.16 19.25
N SER A 97 7.51 5.97 19.65
CA SER A 97 7.96 4.79 20.37
C SER A 97 7.09 4.55 21.61
N THR A 98 6.96 3.31 22.06
CA THR A 98 6.25 2.97 23.31
C THR A 98 6.72 3.83 24.49
N ARG A 99 8.00 4.26 24.49
CA ARG A 99 8.55 5.17 25.52
C ARG A 99 8.00 6.59 25.42
N GLU A 100 7.83 7.11 24.21
CA GLU A 100 7.28 8.45 23.98
C GLU A 100 5.79 8.49 24.31
N LEU A 101 5.07 7.40 23.98
CA LEU A 101 3.67 7.25 24.40
C LEU A 101 3.53 7.25 25.92
N LEU A 102 4.44 6.61 26.67
CA LEU A 102 4.39 6.62 28.14
C LEU A 102 4.61 8.01 28.76
N ASN A 103 5.22 8.94 28.03
CA ASN A 103 5.44 10.31 28.49
C ASN A 103 4.35 11.29 27.98
N ALA A 104 3.50 10.88 27.05
CA ALA A 104 2.46 11.72 26.46
C ALA A 104 1.39 12.11 27.50
N GLN A 105 0.84 13.32 27.38
CA GLN A 105 -0.25 13.80 28.23
C GLN A 105 -1.61 13.26 27.78
N LEU A 106 -2.63 13.31 28.66
CA LEU A 106 -3.99 12.84 28.34
C LEU A 106 -4.53 13.50 27.06
N LEU A 107 -4.38 14.81 26.94
CA LEU A 107 -4.81 15.57 25.77
C LEU A 107 -4.14 15.09 24.47
N GLU A 108 -2.88 14.65 24.51
CA GLU A 108 -2.20 14.10 23.33
C GLU A 108 -2.78 12.75 22.93
N PHE A 109 -3.14 11.91 23.90
CA PHE A 109 -3.81 10.65 23.63
C PHE A 109 -5.19 10.88 23.02
N GLU A 110 -5.99 11.77 23.61
CA GLU A 110 -7.33 12.10 23.14
C GLU A 110 -7.31 12.66 21.72
N THR A 111 -6.44 13.64 21.45
CA THR A 111 -6.29 14.23 20.11
C THR A 111 -5.84 13.20 19.07
N SER A 112 -4.96 12.26 19.45
CA SER A 112 -4.54 11.19 18.55
C SER A 112 -5.66 10.17 18.29
N LEU A 113 -6.42 9.78 19.30
CA LEU A 113 -7.56 8.86 19.17
C LEU A 113 -8.68 9.48 18.32
N ARG A 114 -9.03 10.74 18.59
CA ARG A 114 -10.02 11.49 17.81
C ARG A 114 -9.62 11.57 16.33
N LYS A 115 -8.34 11.81 16.05
CA LYS A 115 -7.83 11.83 14.67
C LYS A 115 -7.94 10.47 13.98
N HIS A 116 -7.72 9.37 14.70
CA HIS A 116 -7.92 8.02 14.16
C HIS A 116 -9.40 7.74 13.86
N GLU A 117 -10.30 8.17 14.73
CA GLU A 117 -11.74 8.08 14.53
C GLU A 117 -12.19 8.86 13.29
N GLU A 118 -11.74 10.11 13.15
CA GLU A 118 -12.00 10.92 11.94
C GLU A 118 -11.51 10.24 10.64
N LEU A 119 -10.34 9.58 10.68
CA LEU A 119 -9.81 8.84 9.54
C LEU A 119 -10.64 7.58 9.25
N ASN A 120 -11.14 6.91 10.28
CA ASN A 120 -12.01 5.75 10.12
C ASN A 120 -13.32 6.15 9.45
N ASP A 121 -13.95 7.24 9.90
CA ASP A 121 -15.20 7.74 9.34
C ASP A 121 -15.02 8.15 7.87
N LYS A 122 -13.93 8.87 7.57
CA LYS A 122 -13.56 9.21 6.18
C LYS A 122 -13.37 7.97 5.32
N THR A 123 -12.79 6.90 5.87
CA THR A 123 -12.61 5.62 5.16
C THR A 123 -13.96 4.98 4.86
N VAL A 124 -14.89 4.98 5.83
CA VAL A 124 -16.21 4.37 5.68
C VAL A 124 -17.04 5.10 4.62
N MET A 125 -17.03 6.44 4.63
CA MET A 125 -17.76 7.28 3.67
C MET A 125 -17.26 7.15 2.23
N GLU A 126 -16.02 6.70 2.02
CA GLU A 126 -15.42 6.62 0.69
C GLU A 126 -16.10 5.54 -0.20
N PRO A 127 -16.41 5.83 -1.47
CA PRO A 127 -16.97 4.83 -2.40
C PRO A 127 -16.05 3.62 -2.61
N LYS A 128 -16.66 2.46 -2.84
CA LYS A 128 -15.96 1.18 -3.08
C LYS A 128 -15.21 1.14 -4.40
N VAL A 129 -15.68 1.89 -5.40
CA VAL A 129 -15.09 1.96 -6.72
C VAL A 129 -14.93 3.42 -7.12
N PHE A 130 -13.73 3.78 -7.53
CA PHE A 130 -13.43 5.10 -8.09
C PHE A 130 -13.14 4.95 -9.58
N VAL A 131 -13.86 5.71 -10.41
CA VAL A 131 -13.71 5.65 -11.88
C VAL A 131 -12.97 6.89 -12.36
N ILE A 132 -11.85 6.68 -13.06
CA ILE A 132 -11.04 7.73 -13.68
C ILE A 132 -11.31 7.73 -15.18
N ALA A 133 -11.70 8.90 -15.70
CA ALA A 133 -11.90 9.17 -17.13
C ALA A 133 -12.77 8.12 -17.87
N ASN A 134 -13.67 7.43 -17.16
CA ASN A 134 -14.52 6.34 -17.65
C ASN A 134 -13.78 5.17 -18.32
N CYS A 135 -12.45 5.08 -18.17
CA CYS A 135 -11.63 4.04 -18.77
C CYS A 135 -10.87 3.19 -17.74
N LEU A 136 -10.76 3.68 -16.50
CA LEU A 136 -10.09 3.00 -15.40
C LEU A 136 -10.99 2.96 -14.17
N ALA A 137 -11.25 1.77 -13.64
CA ALA A 137 -11.95 1.58 -12.37
C ALA A 137 -10.98 1.06 -11.31
N ILE A 138 -10.90 1.74 -10.18
CA ILE A 138 -10.06 1.39 -9.04
C ILE A 138 -10.97 0.86 -7.93
N SER A 139 -10.77 -0.40 -7.53
CA SER A 139 -11.41 -0.95 -6.33
C SER A 139 -10.66 -0.52 -5.08
N THR A 140 -11.38 0.04 -4.11
CA THR A 140 -10.83 0.52 -2.84
C THR A 140 -11.04 -0.46 -1.69
N GLU A 141 -11.68 -1.60 -1.93
CA GLU A 141 -12.11 -2.54 -0.89
C GLU A 141 -10.94 -3.05 -0.03
N ASN A 142 -9.89 -3.55 -0.66
CA ASN A 142 -8.69 -4.04 0.05
C ASN A 142 -7.95 -2.92 0.78
N LEU A 143 -7.90 -1.72 0.19
CA LEU A 143 -7.27 -0.56 0.79
C LEU A 143 -8.04 -0.12 2.05
N LYS A 144 -9.37 -0.01 1.95
CA LYS A 144 -10.26 0.32 3.07
C LYS A 144 -10.10 -0.70 4.20
N PHE A 145 -10.11 -1.99 3.87
CA PHE A 145 -9.91 -3.04 4.87
C PHE A 145 -8.56 -2.92 5.58
N GLY A 146 -7.47 -2.73 4.84
CA GLY A 146 -6.14 -2.52 5.41
C GLY A 146 -6.07 -1.28 6.31
N LEU A 147 -6.61 -0.15 5.85
CA LEU A 147 -6.63 1.10 6.61
C LEU A 147 -7.46 0.99 7.89
N THR A 148 -8.67 0.44 7.82
CA THR A 148 -9.51 0.23 9.01
C THR A 148 -8.85 -0.71 10.02
N THR A 149 -8.17 -1.76 9.55
CA THR A 149 -7.42 -2.68 10.43
C THR A 149 -6.27 -1.96 11.12
N GLU A 150 -5.48 -1.19 10.38
CA GLU A 150 -4.35 -0.44 10.92
C GLU A 150 -4.81 0.65 11.89
N ILE A 151 -5.90 1.37 11.59
CA ILE A 151 -6.50 2.37 12.49
C ILE A 151 -6.88 1.75 13.83
N LYS A 152 -7.53 0.58 13.80
CA LYS A 152 -7.92 -0.14 15.02
C LYS A 152 -6.69 -0.57 15.83
N LEU A 153 -5.69 -1.16 15.17
CA LEU A 153 -4.45 -1.59 15.82
C LEU A 153 -3.70 -0.41 16.45
N CYS A 154 -3.64 0.71 15.74
CA CYS A 154 -2.98 1.92 16.17
C CYS A 154 -3.68 2.54 17.39
N SER A 155 -5.01 2.62 17.36
CA SER A 155 -5.84 3.11 18.47
C SER A 155 -5.72 2.20 19.69
N TYR A 156 -5.69 0.89 19.49
CA TYR A 156 -5.47 -0.10 20.54
C TYR A 156 -4.10 0.06 21.21
N ARG A 157 -3.04 0.27 20.42
CA ARG A 157 -1.69 0.51 20.96
C ARG A 157 -1.64 1.77 21.83
N ILE A 158 -2.32 2.84 21.41
CA ILE A 158 -2.44 4.07 22.18
C ILE A 158 -3.20 3.81 23.49
N GLY A 159 -4.36 3.15 23.41
CA GLY A 159 -5.16 2.81 24.59
C GLY A 159 -4.41 1.94 25.59
N GLN A 160 -3.64 0.95 25.13
CA GLN A 160 -2.78 0.15 26.02
C GLN A 160 -1.71 0.99 26.72
N ALA A 161 -1.06 1.90 25.99
CA ALA A 161 -0.02 2.76 26.56
C ALA A 161 -0.61 3.71 27.62
N MET A 162 -1.77 4.29 27.32
CA MET A 162 -2.55 5.13 28.23
C MET A 162 -2.91 4.38 29.52
N LYS A 163 -3.58 3.23 29.39
CA LYS A 163 -3.96 2.36 30.52
C LYS A 163 -2.76 1.98 31.38
N LYS A 164 -1.63 1.64 30.76
CA LYS A 164 -0.41 1.25 31.48
C LYS A 164 0.22 2.42 32.24
N LYS A 165 0.16 3.63 31.67
CA LYS A 165 0.66 4.85 32.30
C LYS A 165 -0.18 5.19 33.53
N TYR A 166 -1.48 5.37 33.35
CA TYR A 166 -2.38 5.83 34.41
C TYR A 166 -2.59 4.79 35.50
N LYS A 167 -2.56 3.49 35.17
CA LYS A 167 -2.48 2.45 36.21
C LYS A 167 -1.25 2.61 37.10
N ARG A 168 -0.07 2.90 36.53
CA ARG A 168 1.16 3.10 37.32
C ARG A 168 1.08 4.37 38.19
N GLU A 169 0.52 5.45 37.65
CA GLU A 169 0.30 6.67 38.41
C GLU A 169 -0.67 6.43 39.57
N MET A 170 -1.74 5.66 39.35
CA MET A 170 -2.68 5.26 40.39
C MET A 170 -2.04 4.39 41.48
N ASP A 171 -1.27 3.37 41.07
CA ASP A 171 -0.55 2.49 42.00
C ASP A 171 0.43 3.30 42.89
N TYR A 172 1.05 4.35 42.32
CA TYR A 172 1.91 5.27 43.07
C TYR A 172 1.11 6.09 44.09
N VAL A 173 -0.03 6.68 43.69
CA VAL A 173 -0.90 7.44 44.59
C VAL A 173 -1.38 6.56 45.75
N TYR A 174 -1.83 5.33 45.47
CA TYR A 174 -2.22 4.37 46.51
C TYR A 174 -1.07 4.04 47.47
N ALA A 175 0.15 3.83 46.96
CA ALA A 175 1.31 3.56 47.81
C ALA A 175 1.61 4.73 48.75
N VAL A 176 1.52 5.97 48.27
CA VAL A 176 1.72 7.18 49.07
C VAL A 176 0.64 7.29 50.15
N ILE A 177 -0.63 7.13 49.79
CA ILE A 177 -1.76 7.18 50.74
C ILE A 177 -1.59 6.14 51.84
N ASN A 178 -1.33 4.87 51.48
CA ASN A 178 -1.13 3.79 52.43
C ASN A 178 0.07 4.04 53.36
N GLU A 179 1.15 4.65 52.85
CA GLU A 179 2.30 5.02 53.69
C GLU A 179 1.94 6.10 54.71
N MET A 180 1.19 7.12 54.30
CA MET A 180 0.75 8.20 55.20
C MET A 180 -0.27 7.69 56.22
N GLU A 181 -1.24 6.89 55.80
CA GLU A 181 -2.24 6.26 56.68
C GLU A 181 -1.55 5.45 57.78
N ARG A 182 -0.59 4.59 57.43
CA ARG A 182 0.17 3.81 58.41
C ARG A 182 0.95 4.67 59.40
N LYS A 183 1.45 5.85 58.99
CA LYS A 183 2.15 6.78 59.90
C LYS A 183 1.19 7.51 60.83
N LEU A 184 -0.02 7.82 60.35
CA LEU A 184 -1.07 8.49 61.13
C LEU A 184 -1.78 7.55 62.10
N ASP A 185 -1.90 6.26 61.79
CA ASP A 185 -2.52 5.24 62.65
C ASP A 185 -1.68 4.89 63.90
N ARG A 186 -0.45 5.40 63.99
CA ARG A 186 0.43 5.18 65.13
C ARG A 186 -0.14 5.84 66.40
N THR A 187 -0.33 5.04 67.45
CA THR A 187 -0.75 5.53 68.77
C THR A 187 0.28 6.50 69.37
N ILE A 188 -0.17 7.65 69.85
CA ILE A 188 0.67 8.71 70.42
C ILE A 188 1.04 8.36 71.88
N ARG A 189 2.33 8.24 72.16
CA ARG A 189 2.86 7.94 73.51
C ARG A 189 3.84 9.00 74.01
N ASP A 190 4.58 9.63 73.10
CA ASP A 190 5.58 10.64 73.43
C ASP A 190 5.58 11.83 72.45
N LEU A 191 6.47 12.80 72.72
CA LEU A 191 6.62 13.99 71.89
C LEU A 191 7.17 13.67 70.48
N ASP A 192 7.92 12.57 70.34
CA ASP A 192 8.48 12.17 69.05
C ASP A 192 7.39 11.58 68.14
N ASP A 193 6.41 10.86 68.69
CA ASP A 193 5.19 10.45 67.99
C ASP A 193 4.40 11.66 67.48
N VAL A 194 4.26 12.71 68.32
CA VAL A 194 3.62 13.97 67.91
C VAL A 194 4.39 14.63 66.77
N ARG A 195 5.73 14.67 66.83
CA ARG A 195 6.57 15.24 65.77
C ARG A 195 6.38 14.48 64.45
N LEU A 196 6.39 13.14 64.49
CA LEU A 196 6.21 12.30 63.32
C LEU A 196 4.84 12.52 62.64
N ILE A 197 3.76 12.61 63.42
CA ILE A 197 2.41 12.87 62.89
C ILE A 197 2.34 14.26 62.26
N MET A 198 2.88 15.29 62.94
CA MET A 198 2.88 16.65 62.41
C MET A 198 3.70 16.78 61.12
N GLU A 199 4.84 16.10 61.02
CA GLU A 199 5.62 16.02 59.77
C GLU A 199 4.85 15.30 58.66
N THR A 200 4.14 14.23 58.99
CA THR A 200 3.30 13.47 58.04
C THR A 200 2.14 14.32 57.52
N LEU A 201 1.42 15.03 58.41
CA LEU A 201 0.33 15.95 58.03
C LEU A 201 0.84 17.10 57.16
N LYS A 202 2.02 17.65 57.48
CA LYS A 202 2.67 18.67 56.65
C LYS A 202 2.98 18.11 55.25
N LYS A 203 3.52 16.89 55.18
CA LYS A 203 3.83 16.23 53.91
C LYS A 203 2.58 15.93 53.08
N ILE A 204 1.47 15.54 53.71
CA ILE A 204 0.17 15.38 53.02
C ILE A 204 -0.23 16.71 52.38
N ARG A 205 -0.20 17.81 53.13
CA ARG A 205 -0.53 19.15 52.61
C ARG A 205 0.36 19.60 51.45
N GLU A 206 1.64 19.26 51.50
CA GLU A 206 2.60 19.59 50.42
C GLU A 206 2.36 18.75 49.15
N GLN A 207 1.92 17.48 49.30
CA GLN A 207 1.71 16.55 48.19
C GLN A 207 0.28 16.54 47.64
N GLU A 208 -0.68 17.15 48.35
CA GLU A 208 -2.11 17.19 48.01
C GLU A 208 -2.35 17.62 46.55
N VAL A 209 -1.78 18.77 46.16
CA VAL A 209 -1.94 19.32 44.80
C VAL A 209 -1.32 18.41 43.73
N GLU A 210 -0.16 17.80 44.01
CA GLU A 210 0.48 16.90 43.04
C GLU A 210 -0.32 15.60 42.87
N MET A 211 -0.91 15.08 43.95
CA MET A 211 -1.77 13.90 43.88
C MET A 211 -3.08 14.20 43.16
N GLU A 212 -3.72 15.33 43.43
CA GLU A 212 -4.95 15.78 42.76
C GLU A 212 -4.75 15.89 41.24
N LEU A 213 -3.67 16.54 40.80
CA LEU A 213 -3.31 16.64 39.37
C LEU A 213 -3.05 15.29 38.69
N LYS A 214 -2.65 14.26 39.44
CA LYS A 214 -2.47 12.88 38.93
C LYS A 214 -3.78 12.10 38.89
N ILE A 215 -4.69 12.37 39.82
CA ILE A 215 -6.00 11.71 39.91
C ILE A 215 -6.96 12.23 38.84
N ASP A 216 -6.96 13.54 38.57
CA ASP A 216 -7.85 14.18 37.59
C ASP A 216 -7.88 13.45 36.22
N PRO A 217 -6.74 13.17 35.56
CA PRO A 217 -6.72 12.39 34.32
C PRO A 217 -7.27 10.96 34.44
N ILE A 218 -7.13 10.32 35.61
CA ILE A 218 -7.53 8.94 35.88
C ILE A 218 -9.05 8.86 36.08
N GLU A 219 -9.65 9.84 36.74
CA GLU A 219 -11.10 9.92 36.90
C GLU A 219 -11.81 10.15 35.57
N VAL A 220 -11.22 10.97 34.68
CA VAL A 220 -11.74 11.15 33.32
C VAL A 220 -11.61 9.86 32.51
N GLU A 221 -10.49 9.14 32.59
CA GLU A 221 -10.33 7.82 31.94
C GLU A 221 -11.38 6.80 32.41
N ASN A 222 -11.64 6.74 33.71
CA ASN A 222 -12.58 5.77 34.29
C ASN A 222 -14.06 6.21 34.16
N GLY A 223 -14.32 7.52 34.16
CA GLY A 223 -15.65 8.11 33.94
C GLY A 223 -16.09 8.04 32.48
N GLU A 224 -15.14 8.12 31.54
CA GLU A 224 -15.35 7.91 30.11
C GLU A 224 -15.09 6.47 29.67
N THR A 225 -15.72 5.50 30.33
CA THR A 225 -15.80 4.10 29.85
C THR A 225 -16.55 3.91 28.51
N TYR A 226 -16.72 4.98 27.73
CA TYR A 226 -17.28 4.98 26.37
C TYR A 226 -16.24 4.78 25.27
N TRP A 227 -14.94 4.79 25.57
CA TRP A 227 -13.96 4.26 24.63
C TRP A 227 -14.01 2.73 24.69
N ASN A 228 -15.04 2.17 24.04
CA ASN A 228 -15.10 0.77 23.63
C ASN A 228 -13.91 0.46 22.71
N LEU A 229 -12.71 0.40 23.29
CA LEU A 229 -11.57 -0.23 22.66
C LEU A 229 -11.91 -1.72 22.62
N PRO A 230 -12.11 -2.31 21.43
CA PRO A 230 -12.44 -3.71 21.33
C PRO A 230 -11.33 -4.52 21.97
N VAL A 231 -11.74 -5.44 22.85
CA VAL A 231 -10.90 -6.52 23.36
C VAL A 231 -10.42 -7.37 22.19
#